data_AF-A0A1F9Q8K6-F1
#
_entry.id   AF-A0A1F9Q8K6-F1
#
_cell.length_a   1.000
_cell.length_b   1.000
_cell.length_c   1.000
_cell.angle_alpha   90.00
_cell.angle_beta   90.00
_cell.angle_gamma   90.00
#
_symmetry.space_group_name_H-M   'P 1'
#
loop_
_entity.id
_entity.type
_entity.pdbx_description
1 polymer ?
#
loop_
_entity_poly.entity_id
_entity_poly.type
_entity_poly.pdbx_seq_one_letter_code
_entity_poly.pdbx_strand_id
1 'polypeptide(L)'
;MGKNNAIAAGALVLAGAAYWAGLITGERSTAGHGEMSTVLVARADLPAGTVLATDLVETLEIPRRYMQADSYEVRSMTDVKLVNGLTARVRIPKGNQVTQSCLAAGAPAADAALPPSQRHYLDGVKYFQNADYERARDEWRAALKADPANAEAAAGLRRVQQVLSGGK
;
A
#
# COMPACT_ATOMS: atom_id res chain seq x y z
N MET A 1 20.95 67.30 6.36
CA MET A 1 21.98 66.55 5.60
C MET A 1 21.88 65.08 6.00
N GLY A 2 21.68 64.14 5.07
CA GLY A 2 22.01 62.72 5.31
C GLY A 2 20.88 61.66 5.37
N LYS A 3 20.15 61.48 4.27
CA LYS A 3 19.60 60.24 3.64
C LYS A 3 19.22 58.98 4.47
N ASN A 4 17.94 58.62 4.36
CA ASN A 4 17.34 57.33 3.91
C ASN A 4 17.48 56.03 4.74
N ASN A 5 16.33 55.47 5.15
CA ASN A 5 15.74 54.18 4.73
C ASN A 5 14.65 53.74 5.76
N ALA A 6 13.37 53.81 5.43
CA ALA A 6 12.55 52.77 4.76
C ALA A 6 11.96 51.70 5.73
N ILE A 7 10.72 51.97 6.15
CA ILE A 7 9.51 51.11 6.22
C ILE A 7 9.70 49.62 6.57
N ALA A 8 8.99 49.16 7.62
CA ALA A 8 8.24 47.91 7.55
C ALA A 8 7.09 47.89 8.58
N ALA A 9 5.87 47.97 8.07
CA ALA A 9 4.63 47.78 8.79
C ALA A 9 4.47 46.32 9.22
N GLY A 10 4.00 46.12 10.45
CA GLY A 10 3.62 44.82 10.98
C GLY A 10 2.34 44.29 10.34
N ALA A 11 2.33 42.98 10.08
CA ALA A 11 1.13 42.20 9.88
C ALA A 11 1.18 40.99 10.81
N LEU A 12 0.15 40.89 11.65
CA LEU A 12 -0.16 39.77 12.52
C LEU A 12 -0.40 38.51 11.66
N VAL A 13 0.26 37.38 11.97
CA VAL A 13 -0.11 36.07 11.41
C VAL A 13 -0.20 35.05 12.54
N LEU A 14 -1.37 34.44 12.62
CA LEU A 14 -1.78 33.38 13.54
C LEU A 14 -0.83 32.18 13.45
N ALA A 15 -0.40 31.67 14.61
CA ALA A 15 0.47 30.52 14.75
C ALA A 15 -0.22 29.24 14.27
N GLY A 16 0.23 28.71 13.14
CA GLY A 16 -0.19 27.41 12.64
C GLY A 16 0.64 27.00 11.42
N ALA A 17 1.37 25.88 11.55
CA ALA A 17 2.05 25.13 10.50
C ALA A 17 3.31 25.76 9.86
N ALA A 18 4.47 25.46 10.43
CA ALA A 18 5.76 25.42 9.72
C ALA A 18 6.82 24.65 10.52
N TYR A 19 6.72 23.32 10.59
CA TYR A 19 7.83 22.45 11.00
C TYR A 19 8.51 21.89 9.74
N TRP A 20 9.01 22.79 8.90
CA TRP A 20 9.86 22.46 7.74
C TRP A 20 10.91 23.57 7.55
N ALA A 21 12.11 23.13 7.19
CA ALA A 21 13.25 23.91 6.69
C ALA A 21 14.16 24.61 7.73
N GLY A 22 14.97 23.78 8.38
CA GLY A 22 16.43 23.91 8.53
C GLY A 22 17.10 25.28 8.70
N LEU A 23 17.73 25.46 9.86
CA LEU A 23 18.99 26.20 10.09
C LEU A 23 19.27 26.09 11.61
N ILE A 24 20.41 25.59 12.10
CA ILE A 24 21.68 26.33 12.17
C ILE A 24 22.85 25.33 12.36
N THR A 25 23.67 25.25 11.30
CA THR A 25 25.15 25.31 11.25
C THR A 25 26.02 24.57 12.29
N GLY A 26 26.82 23.64 11.76
CA GLY A 26 27.92 22.92 12.42
C GLY A 26 27.64 21.43 12.29
N GLU A 27 28.28 20.64 11.45
CA GLU A 27 29.63 20.69 10.92
C GLU A 27 29.65 19.95 9.57
N ARG A 28 30.59 20.28 8.71
CA ARG A 28 31.03 19.37 7.65
C ARG A 28 31.63 18.14 8.33
N SER A 29 30.80 17.18 8.72
CA SER A 29 31.27 15.87 9.16
C SER A 29 31.12 14.91 8.00
N THR A 30 32.20 14.79 7.25
CA THR A 30 32.57 13.57 6.53
C THR A 30 32.33 12.37 7.44
N ALA A 31 31.15 11.75 7.36
CA ALA A 31 30.78 10.63 8.22
C ALA A 31 30.34 9.46 7.35
N GLY A 32 31.34 8.85 6.73
CA GLY A 32 31.28 7.50 6.19
C GLY A 32 30.60 7.38 4.85
N HIS A 33 31.15 6.50 4.02
CA HIS A 33 30.39 5.77 3.01
C HIS A 33 29.37 4.88 3.75
N GLY A 34 28.41 5.49 4.44
CA GLY A 34 27.33 4.80 5.10
C GLY A 34 26.31 4.48 4.02
N GLU A 35 26.26 3.22 3.59
CA GLU A 35 25.27 2.76 2.63
C GLU A 35 23.87 3.23 3.08
N MET A 36 23.29 4.15 2.31
CA MET A 36 21.90 4.57 2.52
C MET A 36 21.02 3.42 2.04
N SER A 37 19.97 3.11 2.79
CA SER A 37 19.05 2.03 2.44
C SER A 37 17.63 2.56 2.49
N THR A 38 16.88 2.27 1.44
CA THR A 38 15.46 2.63 1.37
C THR A 38 14.66 1.56 2.07
N VAL A 39 13.95 1.94 3.13
CA VAL A 39 13.09 1.03 3.88
C VAL A 39 11.63 1.39 3.68
N LEU A 40 10.77 0.40 3.84
CA LEU A 40 9.33 0.61 3.81
C LEU A 40 8.82 1.03 5.21
N VAL A 41 8.03 2.09 5.28
CA VAL A 41 7.40 2.57 6.52
C VAL A 41 5.89 2.70 6.35
N ALA A 42 5.16 2.62 7.45
CA ALA A 42 3.70 2.72 7.44
C ALA A 42 3.24 4.18 7.34
N ARG A 43 2.42 4.52 6.34
CA ARG A 43 1.88 5.87 6.15
C ARG A 43 0.74 6.20 7.12
N ALA A 44 0.06 5.17 7.64
CA ALA A 44 -1.06 5.25 8.57
C ALA A 44 -0.88 4.26 9.74
N ASP A 45 -1.72 4.38 10.77
CA ASP A 45 -1.79 3.37 11.84
C ASP A 45 -2.47 2.12 11.29
N LEU A 46 -1.76 0.99 11.29
CA LEU A 46 -2.22 -0.28 10.75
C LEU A 46 -2.49 -1.22 11.92
N PRO A 47 -3.75 -1.46 12.31
CA PRO A 47 -4.05 -2.44 13.35
C PRO A 47 -3.68 -3.86 12.91
N ALA A 48 -3.56 -4.77 13.88
CA ALA A 48 -3.35 -6.18 13.57
C ALA A 48 -4.54 -6.74 12.78
N GLY A 49 -4.27 -7.56 11.76
CA GLY A 49 -5.25 -8.05 10.80
C GLY A 49 -5.46 -7.12 9.60
N THR A 50 -4.86 -5.92 9.58
CA THR A 50 -4.95 -5.02 8.42
C THR A 50 -4.11 -5.52 7.26
N VAL A 51 -4.70 -5.42 6.08
CA VAL A 51 -4.09 -5.79 4.81
C VAL A 51 -3.24 -4.64 4.33
N LEU A 52 -2.00 -4.93 4.02
CA LEU A 52 -1.09 -3.95 3.47
C LEU A 52 -1.45 -3.74 2.00
N ALA A 53 -1.66 -2.47 1.67
CA ALA A 53 -1.83 -1.97 0.32
C ALA A 53 -0.72 -0.95 0.05
N THR A 54 -0.37 -0.78 -1.22
CA THR A 54 0.70 0.13 -1.65
C THR A 54 0.46 1.59 -1.21
N ASP A 55 -0.80 2.00 -1.02
CA ASP A 55 -1.15 3.36 -0.57
C ASP A 55 -0.97 3.57 0.95
N LEU A 56 -0.93 2.47 1.71
CA LEU A 56 -0.77 2.46 3.18
C LEU A 56 0.69 2.46 3.62
N VAL A 57 1.62 2.37 2.68
CA VAL A 57 3.06 2.31 2.91
C VAL A 57 3.79 3.36 2.08
N GLU A 58 4.93 3.81 2.57
CA GLU A 58 5.81 4.74 1.86
C GLU A 58 7.27 4.30 1.99
N THR A 59 8.11 4.77 1.08
CA THR A 59 9.54 4.49 1.08
C THR A 59 10.28 5.63 1.76
N LEU A 60 11.07 5.32 2.79
CA LEU A 60 11.90 6.27 3.49
C LEU A 60 13.37 5.88 3.33
N GLU A 61 14.20 6.81 2.85
CA GLU A 61 15.64 6.60 2.78
C GLU A 61 16.27 6.91 4.14
N ILE A 62 16.86 5.90 4.77
CA ILE A 62 17.54 6.05 6.06
C ILE A 62 18.95 5.45 6.00
N PRO A 63 19.90 5.95 6.81
CA PRO A 63 21.19 5.31 6.95
C PRO A 63 21.04 3.87 7.46
N ARG A 64 21.74 2.90 6.86
CA ARG A 64 21.63 1.46 7.20
C ARG A 64 21.83 1.12 8.69
N ARG A 65 22.56 1.96 9.44
CA ARG A 65 22.69 1.85 10.91
C ARG A 65 21.37 1.99 11.69
N TYR A 66 20.35 2.60 11.08
CA TYR A 66 19.01 2.78 11.66
C TYR A 66 17.97 1.83 11.04
N MET A 67 18.38 1.04 10.03
CA MET A 67 17.53 0.02 9.43
C MET A 67 17.38 -1.14 10.40
N GLN A 68 16.14 -1.57 10.64
CA GLN A 68 15.89 -2.77 11.42
C GLN A 68 16.33 -4.01 10.63
N ALA A 69 16.87 -5.02 11.32
CA ALA A 69 17.42 -6.23 10.68
C ALA A 69 16.41 -6.96 9.78
N ASP A 70 15.12 -6.93 10.16
CA ASP A 70 14.02 -7.55 9.43
C ASP A 70 13.21 -6.55 8.58
N SER A 71 13.72 -5.34 8.36
CA SER A 71 13.00 -4.31 7.57
C SER A 71 12.93 -4.69 6.10
N TYR A 72 11.80 -4.41 5.45
CA TYR A 72 11.70 -4.51 3.99
C TYR A 72 12.55 -3.42 3.34
N GLU A 73 13.60 -3.84 2.63
CA GLU A 73 14.42 -2.98 1.77
C GLU A 73 13.71 -2.82 0.41
N VAL A 74 13.55 -1.58 -0.03
CA VAL A 74 12.94 -1.26 -1.31
C VAL A 74 14.04 -0.84 -2.29
N ARG A 75 14.38 -1.71 -3.23
CA ARG A 75 15.35 -1.39 -4.29
C ARG A 75 14.65 -0.91 -5.56
N SER A 76 13.42 -1.37 -5.76
CA SER A 76 12.62 -1.10 -6.94
C SER A 76 11.14 -0.99 -6.61
N MET A 77 10.37 -0.42 -7.53
CA MET A 77 8.91 -0.35 -7.43
C MET A 77 8.25 -1.75 -7.35
N THR A 78 8.93 -2.80 -7.81
CA THR A 78 8.45 -4.18 -7.70
C THR A 78 8.43 -4.64 -6.24
N ASP A 79 9.42 -4.23 -5.43
CA ASP A 79 9.53 -4.63 -4.03
C ASP A 79 8.39 -4.03 -3.19
N VAL A 80 7.96 -2.81 -3.53
CA VAL A 80 6.80 -2.15 -2.90
C VAL A 80 5.51 -2.92 -3.20
N LYS A 81 5.42 -3.57 -4.38
CA LYS A 81 4.24 -4.37 -4.72
C LYS A 81 4.21 -5.72 -4.00
N LEU A 82 5.34 -6.23 -3.52
CA LEU A 82 5.41 -7.50 -2.79
C LEU A 82 4.72 -7.43 -1.42
N VAL A 83 4.64 -6.23 -0.83
CA VAL A 83 3.91 -6.06 0.43
C VAL A 83 2.39 -5.99 0.24
N ASN A 84 1.93 -5.81 -1.00
CA ASN A 84 0.51 -5.76 -1.29
C ASN A 84 -0.13 -7.13 -1.06
N GLY A 85 -1.14 -7.19 -0.20
CA GLY A 85 -1.81 -8.42 0.20
C GLY A 85 -1.20 -9.12 1.43
N LEU A 86 -0.07 -8.66 1.95
CA LEU A 86 0.43 -9.11 3.25
C LEU A 86 -0.47 -8.60 4.37
N THR A 87 -0.56 -9.34 5.46
CA THR A 87 -1.40 -8.95 6.61
C THR A 87 -0.52 -8.57 7.79
N ALA A 88 -0.80 -7.43 8.41
CA ALA A 88 -0.15 -7.00 9.64
C ALA A 88 -0.48 -7.98 10.78
N ARG A 89 0.50 -8.72 11.26
CA ARG A 89 0.36 -9.62 12.44
C ARG A 89 0.22 -8.85 13.73
N VAL A 90 0.84 -7.68 13.76
CA VAL A 90 0.93 -6.80 14.93
C VAL A 90 0.53 -5.41 14.48
N ARG A 91 0.02 -4.59 15.40
CA ARG A 91 -0.25 -3.18 15.14
C ARG A 91 1.05 -2.45 14.75
N ILE A 92 1.05 -1.76 13.61
CA ILE A 92 2.17 -0.94 13.13
C ILE A 92 1.75 0.53 13.20
N PRO A 93 2.33 1.33 14.11
CA PRO A 93 2.05 2.76 14.16
C PRO A 93 2.52 3.48 12.89
N LYS A 94 1.86 4.60 12.58
CA LYS A 94 2.31 5.50 11.51
C LYS A 94 3.78 5.91 11.71
N GLY A 95 4.56 5.86 10.64
CA GLY A 95 5.98 6.21 10.60
C GLY A 95 6.93 5.10 11.05
N ASN A 96 6.41 3.96 11.51
CA ASN A 96 7.24 2.83 11.91
C ASN A 96 7.69 1.99 10.70
N GLN A 97 8.85 1.35 10.80
CA GLN A 97 9.39 0.47 9.76
C GLN A 97 8.54 -0.79 9.63
N VAL A 98 8.19 -1.13 8.39
CA VAL A 98 7.48 -2.35 8.04
C VAL A 98 8.50 -3.48 7.95
N THR A 99 8.45 -4.39 8.91
CA THR A 99 9.33 -5.55 8.99
C THR A 99 8.66 -6.83 8.50
N GLN A 100 9.44 -7.81 8.08
CA GLN A 100 8.95 -9.16 7.79
C GLN A 100 8.27 -9.79 9.02
N SER A 101 8.75 -9.48 10.22
CA SER A 101 8.22 -9.99 11.48
C SER A 101 6.83 -9.43 11.83
N CYS A 102 6.55 -8.17 11.48
CA CYS A 102 5.21 -7.60 11.65
C CYS A 102 4.23 -8.01 10.55
N LEU A 103 4.73 -8.63 9.48
CA LEU A 103 3.91 -9.11 8.37
C LEU A 103 3.77 -10.62 8.44
N ALA A 104 2.55 -11.10 8.20
CA ALA A 104 2.33 -12.48 7.87
C ALA A 104 2.29 -12.55 6.36
N ALA A 105 2.75 -13.68 5.82
CA ALA A 105 2.17 -14.24 4.62
C ALA A 105 0.68 -14.44 4.90
N GLY A 106 -0.07 -13.36 4.76
CA GLY A 106 -1.50 -13.35 4.85
C GLY A 106 -1.98 -14.14 3.65
N ALA A 107 -2.81 -15.15 3.90
CA ALA A 107 -3.83 -15.50 2.93
C ALA A 107 -4.49 -14.20 2.40
N PRO A 108 -4.87 -14.17 1.13
CA PRO A 108 -5.07 -12.95 0.35
C PRO A 108 -6.13 -12.06 1.00
N ALA A 109 -5.67 -11.06 1.74
CA ALA A 109 -6.59 -10.23 2.50
C ALA A 109 -7.12 -9.04 1.67
N ALA A 110 -6.62 -8.87 0.44
CA ALA A 110 -7.38 -8.20 -0.62
C ALA A 110 -8.78 -8.82 -0.80
N ASP A 111 -9.01 -10.05 -0.33
CA ASP A 111 -10.25 -10.81 -0.50
C ASP A 111 -11.09 -10.87 0.79
N ALA A 112 -10.52 -10.48 1.94
CA ALA A 112 -11.14 -10.63 3.26
C ALA A 112 -11.97 -9.41 3.70
N ALA A 113 -11.61 -8.21 3.24
CA ALA A 113 -12.42 -6.99 3.43
C ALA A 113 -13.49 -6.82 2.32
N LEU A 114 -13.43 -7.67 1.30
CA LEU A 114 -14.33 -7.59 0.17
C LEU A 114 -15.69 -8.19 0.53
N PRO A 115 -16.80 -7.57 0.08
CA PRO A 115 -18.10 -8.18 0.21
C PRO A 115 -18.09 -9.57 -0.43
N PRO A 116 -18.88 -10.54 0.08
CA PRO A 116 -18.83 -11.93 -0.37
C PRO A 116 -18.98 -12.06 -1.89
N SER A 117 -19.73 -11.16 -2.53
CA SER A 117 -19.85 -11.09 -3.98
C SER A 117 -18.51 -10.82 -4.69
N GLN A 118 -17.77 -9.81 -4.23
CA GLN A 118 -16.49 -9.42 -4.84
C GLN A 118 -15.42 -10.50 -4.64
N ARG A 119 -15.44 -11.19 -3.49
CA ARG A 119 -14.54 -12.33 -3.24
C ARG A 119 -14.78 -13.47 -4.25
N HIS A 120 -16.04 -13.88 -4.39
CA HIS A 120 -16.42 -14.89 -5.38
C HIS A 120 -16.12 -14.45 -6.83
N TYR A 121 -16.20 -13.14 -7.13
CA TYR A 121 -15.79 -12.62 -8.42
C TYR A 121 -14.30 -12.85 -8.69
N LEU A 122 -13.43 -12.50 -7.74
CA LEU A 122 -11.98 -12.67 -7.86
C LEU A 122 -11.59 -14.15 -7.96
N ASP A 123 -12.22 -15.01 -7.16
CA ASP A 123 -12.01 -16.47 -7.26
C ASP A 123 -12.40 -16.99 -8.66
N GLY A 124 -13.53 -16.53 -9.21
CA GLY A 124 -13.94 -16.88 -10.57
C GLY A 124 -12.97 -16.39 -11.64
N VAL A 125 -12.40 -15.18 -11.49
CA VAL A 125 -11.36 -14.65 -12.38
C VAL A 125 -10.10 -15.52 -12.33
N LYS A 126 -9.69 -15.96 -11.15
CA LYS A 126 -8.54 -16.85 -10.97
C LYS A 126 -8.77 -18.20 -11.66
N TYR A 127 -9.94 -18.81 -11.50
CA TYR A 127 -10.26 -20.06 -12.20
C TYR A 127 -10.31 -19.87 -13.72
N PHE A 128 -10.85 -18.74 -14.19
CA PHE A 128 -10.91 -18.42 -15.61
C PHE A 128 -9.51 -18.29 -16.23
N GLN A 129 -8.55 -17.67 -15.52
CA GLN A 129 -7.15 -17.57 -15.97
C GLN A 129 -6.44 -18.94 -16.01
N ASN A 130 -6.83 -19.84 -15.11
CA ASN A 130 -6.33 -21.21 -15.08
C ASN A 130 -7.02 -22.16 -16.09
N ALA A 131 -7.83 -21.61 -17.00
CA ALA A 131 -8.69 -22.35 -17.95
C ALA A 131 -9.69 -23.31 -17.28
N ASP A 132 -9.93 -23.14 -15.99
CA ASP A 132 -10.83 -23.97 -15.19
C ASP A 132 -12.25 -23.36 -15.24
N TYR A 133 -12.82 -23.38 -16.44
CA TYR A 133 -14.06 -22.67 -16.79
C TYR A 133 -15.29 -23.14 -16.01
N GLU A 134 -15.35 -24.43 -15.65
CA GLU A 134 -16.42 -24.99 -14.82
C GLU A 134 -16.44 -24.34 -13.44
N ARG A 135 -15.27 -24.28 -12.77
CA ARG A 135 -15.14 -23.64 -11.45
C ARG A 135 -15.35 -22.14 -11.52
N ALA A 136 -14.85 -21.49 -12.57
CA ALA A 136 -15.06 -20.05 -12.79
C ALA A 136 -16.54 -19.69 -12.89
N ARG A 137 -17.33 -20.50 -13.60
CA ARG A 137 -18.79 -20.34 -13.70
C ARG A 137 -19.46 -20.42 -12.33
N ASP A 138 -19.08 -21.40 -11.51
CA ASP A 138 -19.72 -21.63 -10.21
C ASP A 138 -19.40 -20.51 -9.21
N GLU A 139 -18.16 -20.01 -9.20
CA GLU A 139 -17.78 -18.85 -8.39
C GLU A 139 -18.50 -17.58 -8.82
N TRP A 140 -18.60 -17.29 -10.13
CA TRP A 140 -19.36 -16.12 -10.60
C TRP A 140 -20.87 -16.24 -10.35
N ARG A 141 -21.41 -17.45 -10.30
CA ARG A 141 -22.80 -17.69 -9.86
C ARG A 141 -22.97 -17.45 -8.37
N ALA A 142 -21.99 -17.82 -7.54
CA ALA A 142 -21.98 -17.53 -6.11
C ALA A 142 -21.87 -16.01 -5.86
N ALA A 143 -21.08 -15.30 -6.66
CA ALA A 143 -20.95 -13.84 -6.60
C ALA A 143 -22.30 -13.13 -6.85
N LEU A 144 -23.04 -13.57 -7.87
CA LEU A 144 -24.37 -13.04 -8.19
C LEU A 144 -25.45 -13.45 -7.19
N LYS A 145 -25.27 -14.57 -6.48
CA LYS A 145 -26.16 -14.96 -5.38
C LYS A 145 -25.97 -14.06 -4.16
N ALA A 146 -24.74 -13.63 -3.90
CA ALA A 146 -24.41 -12.72 -2.81
C ALA A 146 -24.79 -11.27 -3.14
N ASP A 147 -24.56 -10.82 -4.37
CA ASP A 147 -25.02 -9.53 -4.88
C ASP A 147 -25.51 -9.67 -6.33
N PRO A 148 -26.83 -9.70 -6.56
CA PRO A 148 -27.40 -9.77 -7.90
C PRO A 148 -27.10 -8.53 -8.76
N ALA A 149 -26.71 -7.40 -8.14
CA ALA A 149 -26.36 -6.17 -8.85
C ALA A 149 -24.91 -6.13 -9.33
N ASN A 150 -24.10 -7.15 -9.02
CA ASN A 150 -22.69 -7.22 -9.41
C ASN A 150 -22.56 -7.41 -10.94
N ALA A 151 -22.35 -6.30 -11.65
CA ALA A 151 -22.19 -6.26 -13.09
C ALA A 151 -20.92 -6.99 -13.57
N GLU A 152 -19.85 -6.97 -12.77
CA GLU A 152 -18.57 -7.63 -13.09
C GLU A 152 -18.73 -9.16 -13.09
N ALA A 153 -19.40 -9.70 -12.08
CA ALA A 153 -19.73 -11.13 -11.99
C ALA A 153 -20.68 -11.57 -13.11
N ALA A 154 -21.66 -10.74 -13.48
CA ALA A 154 -22.57 -11.01 -14.60
C ALA A 154 -21.83 -11.05 -15.95
N ALA A 155 -20.90 -10.12 -16.17
CA ALA A 155 -20.07 -10.09 -17.38
C ALA A 155 -19.13 -11.29 -17.45
N GLY A 156 -18.49 -11.65 -16.33
CA GLY A 156 -17.68 -12.86 -16.21
C GLY A 156 -18.48 -14.10 -16.58
N LEU A 157 -19.63 -14.30 -15.92
CA LEU A 157 -20.49 -15.48 -16.14
C LEU A 157 -20.89 -15.65 -17.61
N ARG A 158 -21.26 -14.56 -18.30
CA ARG A 158 -21.58 -14.60 -19.73
C ARG A 158 -20.38 -15.03 -20.57
N ARG A 159 -19.18 -14.52 -20.26
CA ARG A 159 -17.94 -14.84 -20.97
C ARG A 159 -17.59 -16.32 -20.84
N VAL A 160 -17.63 -16.88 -19.64
CA VAL A 160 -17.32 -18.32 -19.46
C VAL A 160 -18.38 -19.22 -20.09
N GLN A 161 -19.65 -18.83 -20.04
CA GLN A 161 -20.70 -19.57 -20.74
C GLN A 161 -20.48 -19.58 -22.25
N GLN A 162 -20.01 -18.48 -22.84
CA GLN A 162 -19.64 -18.46 -24.26
C GLN A 162 -18.45 -19.37 -24.57
N VAL A 163 -17.42 -19.40 -23.72
CA VAL A 163 -16.27 -20.30 -23.89
C VAL A 163 -16.69 -21.77 -23.80
N LEU A 164 -17.52 -22.12 -22.81
CA LEU A 164 -18.04 -23.47 -22.62
C LEU A 164 -19.00 -23.89 -23.76
N SER A 165 -19.77 -22.95 -24.31
CA SER A 165 -20.75 -23.21 -25.38
C SER A 165 -20.14 -23.19 -26.78
N GLY A 166 -19.08 -22.39 -26.99
CA GLY A 166 -18.38 -22.23 -28.26
C GLY A 166 -17.25 -23.23 -28.50
N GLY A 167 -17.02 -24.16 -27.56
CA GLY A 167 -16.11 -25.29 -27.72
C GLY A 167 -16.73 -26.50 -28.44
N LYS A 168 -17.83 -26.32 -29.18
CA LYS A 168 -18.47 -27.35 -30.01
C LYS A 168 -18.26 -27.08 -31.49
#